data_AF-A0A9D3XV07-F1
#
_entry.id   AF-A0A9D3XV07-F1
#
_cell.length_a   1.000
_cell.length_b   1.000
_cell.length_c   1.000
_cell.angle_alpha   90.00
_cell.angle_beta   90.00
_cell.angle_gamma   90.00
#
_symmetry.space_group_name_H-M   'P 1'
#
loop_
_entity.id
_entity.type
_entity.pdbx_description
1 polymer ?
#
loop_
_entity_poly.entity_id
_entity_poly.type
_entity_poly.pdbx_seq_one_letter_code
_entity_poly.pdbx_strand_id
1 'polypeptide(L)'
;MECWKSFNIANCITYIKQARDAIKPETVNACWRNLWKECVNDFKGFPTIDKEVKRIVQVARQVGGDRFIYILEEEIEELIENHRETLTNKELEELIKSSTEDEDDDDDQEEKPASWNLHKFAEVFQAAKHLNDLISEYDPSVERSLKITRSIPDNLRWYQEMFEQLKR
;
A
#
# COMPACT_ATOMS: atom_id res chain seq x y z
N MET A 1 -9.49 1.17 57.27
CA MET A 1 -10.38 1.04 56.09
C MET A 1 -9.80 -0.02 55.17
N GLU A 2 -10.48 -1.14 54.98
CA GLU A 2 -10.02 -2.28 54.16
C GLU A 2 -10.80 -2.34 52.84
N CYS A 3 -10.90 -1.21 52.14
CA CYS A 3 -11.58 -1.11 50.84
C CYS A 3 -11.05 -2.09 49.78
N TRP A 4 -9.80 -2.55 49.95
CA TRP A 4 -9.19 -3.59 49.11
C TRP A 4 -9.79 -4.99 49.34
N LYS A 5 -10.35 -5.29 50.53
CA LYS A 5 -11.00 -6.60 50.79
C LYS A 5 -12.32 -6.78 50.05
N SER A 6 -13.01 -5.68 49.74
CA SER A 6 -14.21 -5.66 48.90
C SER A 6 -13.91 -5.53 47.41
N PHE A 7 -12.63 -5.36 47.04
CA PHE A 7 -12.23 -5.19 45.65
C PHE A 7 -12.15 -6.55 44.96
N ASN A 8 -13.07 -6.80 44.03
CA ASN A 8 -13.11 -8.04 43.25
C ASN A 8 -12.70 -7.79 41.79
N ILE A 9 -12.59 -8.87 41.02
CA ILE A 9 -12.19 -8.83 39.60
C ILE A 9 -13.17 -7.98 38.76
N ALA A 10 -14.46 -8.00 39.07
CA ALA A 10 -15.45 -7.18 38.34
C ALA A 10 -15.20 -5.67 38.54
N ASN A 11 -14.81 -5.27 39.75
CA ASN A 11 -14.40 -3.89 40.04
C ASN A 11 -13.15 -3.53 39.23
N CYS A 12 -12.16 -4.43 39.17
CA CYS A 12 -10.94 -4.23 38.38
C CYS A 12 -11.25 -3.99 36.90
N ILE A 13 -12.07 -4.85 36.28
CA ILE A 13 -12.46 -4.72 34.87
C ILE A 13 -13.20 -3.40 34.63
N THR A 14 -14.10 -3.02 35.55
CA THR A 14 -14.84 -1.76 35.46
C THR A 14 -13.91 -0.56 35.49
N TYR A 15 -12.94 -0.54 36.40
CA TYR A 15 -11.98 0.56 36.50
C TYR A 15 -11.02 0.63 35.32
N ILE A 16 -10.57 -0.52 34.78
CA ILE A 16 -9.75 -0.53 33.56
C ILE A 16 -10.52 0.07 32.39
N LYS A 17 -11.79 -0.30 32.22
CA LYS A 17 -12.65 0.28 31.19
C LYS A 17 -12.81 1.78 31.39
N GLN A 18 -13.15 2.23 32.60
CA GLN A 18 -13.31 3.65 32.90
C GLN A 18 -12.01 4.45 32.66
N ALA A 19 -10.86 3.90 33.07
CA ALA A 19 -9.57 4.52 32.83
C ALA A 19 -9.27 4.61 31.33
N ARG A 20 -9.52 3.54 30.57
CA ARG A 20 -9.38 3.53 29.11
C ARG A 20 -10.26 4.59 28.46
N ASP A 21 -11.53 4.64 28.82
CA ASP A 21 -12.52 5.55 28.24
C ASP A 21 -12.23 7.02 28.63
N ALA A 22 -11.58 7.25 29.78
CA ALA A 22 -11.15 8.58 30.22
C ALA A 22 -9.89 9.09 29.51
N ILE A 23 -9.10 8.22 28.88
CA ILE A 23 -7.91 8.62 28.13
C ILE A 23 -8.35 9.27 26.82
N LYS A 24 -7.91 10.51 26.61
CA LYS A 24 -8.17 11.24 25.38
C LYS A 24 -7.29 10.73 24.23
N PRO A 25 -7.81 10.67 22.98
CA PRO A 25 -7.01 10.32 21.81
C PRO A 25 -5.75 11.19 21.66
N GLU A 26 -5.82 12.47 22.01
CA GLU A 26 -4.67 13.39 21.96
C GLU A 26 -3.54 12.95 22.88
N THR A 27 -3.88 12.40 24.06
CA THR A 27 -2.90 11.89 25.02
C THR A 27 -2.21 10.63 24.48
N VAL A 28 -2.99 9.72 23.90
CA VAL A 28 -2.46 8.49 23.26
C VAL A 28 -1.53 8.86 22.11
N ASN A 29 -1.98 9.75 21.23
CA ASN A 29 -1.19 10.27 20.12
C ASN A 29 0.09 10.96 20.58
N ALA A 30 0.05 11.76 21.65
CA ALA A 30 1.23 12.41 22.19
C ALA A 30 2.26 11.41 22.73
N CYS A 31 1.81 10.33 23.37
CA CYS A 31 2.70 9.25 23.83
C CYS A 31 3.34 8.49 22.64
N TRP A 32 2.54 8.15 21.62
CA TRP A 32 3.05 7.40 20.46
C TRP A 32 3.90 8.24 19.52
N ARG A 33 3.72 9.56 19.46
CA ARG A 33 4.45 10.46 18.54
C ARG A 33 5.97 10.34 18.56
N ASN A 34 6.56 9.99 19.70
CA ASN A 34 8.01 9.83 19.82
C ASN A 34 8.48 8.38 19.68
N LEU A 35 7.58 7.40 19.82
CA LEU A 35 7.90 5.97 19.82
C LEU A 35 7.53 5.29 18.50
N TRP A 36 6.37 5.62 17.95
CA TRP A 36 5.81 5.03 16.73
C TRP A 36 4.91 6.05 16.04
N LYS A 37 5.47 6.80 15.08
CA LYS A 37 4.80 7.93 14.44
C LYS A 37 3.64 7.49 13.54
N GLU A 38 3.81 6.35 12.89
CA GLU A 38 2.85 5.76 11.95
C GLU A 38 1.51 5.39 12.63
N CYS A 39 1.50 5.19 13.95
CA CYS A 39 0.28 4.96 14.72
C CYS A 39 -0.38 6.23 15.27
N VAL A 40 0.23 7.40 15.08
CA VAL A 40 -0.39 8.67 15.48
C VAL A 40 -1.43 9.07 14.46
N ASN A 41 -2.68 9.15 14.88
CA ASN A 41 -3.74 9.67 14.03
C ASN A 41 -3.96 11.16 14.34
N ASP A 42 -3.39 12.04 13.52
CA ASP A 42 -3.54 13.49 13.63
C ASP A 42 -4.70 14.06 12.79
N PHE A 43 -5.52 13.19 12.18
CA PHE A 43 -6.64 13.59 11.35
C PHE A 43 -7.59 14.50 12.13
N LYS A 44 -7.71 15.76 11.66
CA LYS A 44 -8.55 16.80 12.28
C LYS A 44 -9.98 16.83 11.74
N GLY A 45 -10.36 15.81 10.97
CA GLY A 45 -11.58 15.85 10.18
C GLY A 45 -11.37 16.58 8.85
N PHE A 46 -12.41 16.57 8.03
CA PHE A 46 -12.46 17.35 6.79
C PHE A 46 -12.95 18.78 7.08
N PRO A 47 -12.57 19.77 6.26
CA PRO A 47 -13.18 21.09 6.27
C PRO A 47 -14.72 21.01 6.17
N THR A 48 -15.41 22.02 6.69
CA THR A 48 -16.86 22.14 6.47
C THR A 48 -17.15 22.42 4.99
N ILE A 49 -18.30 21.94 4.51
CA ILE A 49 -18.74 22.14 3.13
C ILE A 49 -18.74 23.63 2.78
N ASP A 50 -19.27 24.50 3.66
CA ASP A 50 -19.29 25.96 3.43
C ASP A 50 -17.90 26.56 3.20
N LYS A 51 -16.88 26.05 3.91
CA LYS A 51 -15.50 26.53 3.78
C LYS A 51 -14.92 26.08 2.44
N GLU A 52 -15.28 24.88 2.01
CA GLU A 52 -14.78 24.28 0.78
C GLU A 52 -15.44 24.90 -0.46
N VAL A 53 -16.76 25.13 -0.42
CA VAL A 53 -17.51 25.86 -1.46
C VAL A 53 -16.86 27.22 -1.73
N LYS A 54 -16.60 28.00 -0.67
CA LYS A 54 -15.94 29.31 -0.79
C LYS A 54 -14.55 29.22 -1.40
N ARG A 55 -13.79 28.18 -1.02
CA ARG A 55 -12.45 27.92 -1.57
C ARG A 55 -12.52 27.60 -3.06
N ILE A 56 -13.47 26.75 -3.49
CA ILE A 56 -13.67 26.36 -4.89
C ILE A 56 -14.00 27.60 -5.72
N VAL A 57 -14.97 28.41 -5.29
CA VAL A 57 -15.35 29.66 -5.98
C VAL A 57 -14.17 30.63 -6.06
N GLN A 58 -13.41 30.78 -4.98
CA GLN A 58 -12.22 31.62 -4.97
C GLN A 58 -11.17 31.14 -5.98
N VAL A 59 -10.88 29.83 -6.01
CA VAL A 59 -9.91 29.25 -6.95
C VAL A 59 -10.41 29.40 -8.39
N ALA A 60 -11.68 29.12 -8.67
CA ALA A 60 -12.27 29.29 -10.00
C ALA A 60 -12.11 30.74 -10.51
N ARG A 61 -12.37 31.72 -9.65
CA ARG A 61 -12.15 33.15 -9.97
C ARG A 61 -10.69 33.49 -10.22
N GLN A 62 -9.75 32.85 -9.50
CA GLN A 62 -8.31 33.06 -9.68
C GLN A 62 -7.77 32.44 -10.97
N VAL A 63 -8.25 31.24 -11.34
CA VAL A 63 -7.92 30.60 -12.63
C VAL A 63 -8.43 31.47 -13.79
N GLY A 64 -9.60 32.10 -13.61
CA GLY A 64 -10.17 33.03 -14.59
C GLY A 64 -10.74 32.33 -15.82
N GLY A 65 -11.08 33.12 -16.85
CA GLY A 65 -11.81 32.65 -18.03
C GLY A 65 -13.32 32.85 -17.92
N ASP A 66 -13.96 33.10 -19.06
CA ASP A 66 -15.35 33.57 -19.14
C ASP A 66 -16.37 32.71 -18.39
N ARG A 67 -16.06 31.41 -18.18
CA ARG A 67 -16.97 30.47 -17.51
C ARG A 67 -16.76 30.34 -16.01
N PHE A 68 -15.56 30.63 -15.49
CA PHE A 68 -15.23 30.41 -14.08
C PHE A 68 -15.47 31.65 -13.20
N ILE A 69 -15.50 32.85 -13.80
CA ILE A 69 -15.72 34.11 -13.07
C ILE A 69 -17.14 34.20 -12.50
N TYR A 70 -18.13 33.63 -13.20
CA TYR A 70 -19.54 33.71 -12.83
C TYR A 70 -20.01 32.57 -11.91
N ILE A 71 -19.12 31.65 -11.50
CA ILE A 71 -19.49 30.57 -10.60
C ILE A 71 -19.95 31.14 -9.26
N LEU A 72 -21.13 30.72 -8.84
CA LEU A 72 -21.76 31.07 -7.57
C LEU A 72 -21.58 29.97 -6.53
N GLU A 73 -21.64 30.34 -5.25
CA GLU A 73 -21.54 29.37 -4.15
C GLU A 73 -22.74 28.41 -4.20
N GLU A 74 -23.93 28.90 -4.54
CA GLU A 74 -25.16 28.12 -4.65
C GLU A 74 -25.08 27.02 -5.73
N GLU A 75 -24.39 27.28 -6.86
CA GLU A 75 -24.21 26.30 -7.94
C GLU A 75 -23.32 25.14 -7.48
N ILE A 76 -22.31 25.41 -6.67
CA ILE A 76 -21.42 24.40 -6.10
C ILE A 76 -22.14 23.62 -4.98
N GLU A 77 -22.93 24.30 -4.15
CA GLU A 77 -23.75 23.66 -3.12
C GLU A 77 -24.77 22.69 -3.73
N GLU A 78 -25.48 23.10 -4.78
CA GLU A 78 -26.41 22.24 -5.51
C GLU A 78 -25.69 21.02 -6.12
N LEU A 79 -24.50 21.24 -6.70
CA LEU A 79 -23.70 20.16 -7.26
C LEU A 79 -23.29 19.13 -6.20
N ILE A 80 -22.88 19.59 -5.01
CA ILE A 80 -22.51 18.72 -3.89
C ILE A 80 -23.73 17.95 -3.39
N GLU A 81 -24.88 18.60 -3.22
CA GLU A 81 -26.09 17.94 -2.71
C GLU A 81 -26.61 16.89 -3.70
N ASN A 82 -26.53 17.15 -5.01
CA ASN A 82 -26.90 16.17 -6.05
C ASN A 82 -26.01 14.91 -6.03
N HIS A 83 -24.81 14.98 -5.46
CA HIS A 83 -23.88 13.85 -5.33
C HIS A 83 -23.72 13.38 -3.88
N ARG A 84 -24.68 13.72 -3.01
CA ARG A 84 -24.63 13.35 -1.59
C ARG A 84 -25.01 11.89 -1.33
N GLU A 85 -25.44 11.16 -2.35
CA GLU A 85 -25.72 9.74 -2.24
C GLU A 85 -24.49 9.00 -1.71
N THR A 86 -24.70 8.14 -0.71
CA THR A 86 -23.62 7.32 -0.18
C THR A 86 -23.19 6.32 -1.23
N LEU A 87 -21.91 6.36 -1.61
CA LEU A 87 -21.33 5.35 -2.49
C LEU A 87 -21.61 3.95 -1.94
N THR A 88 -22.01 3.05 -2.84
CA THR A 88 -22.05 1.62 -2.53
C THR A 88 -20.62 1.08 -2.40
N ASN A 89 -20.45 -0.05 -1.71
CA ASN A 89 -19.13 -0.68 -1.56
C ASN A 89 -18.47 -0.94 -2.92
N LYS A 90 -19.26 -1.28 -3.95
CA LYS A 90 -18.75 -1.52 -5.30
C LYS A 90 -18.24 -0.23 -5.96
N GLU A 91 -18.98 0.87 -5.86
CA GLU A 91 -18.55 2.16 -6.40
C GLU A 91 -17.33 2.70 -5.66
N LEU A 92 -17.24 2.44 -4.35
CA LEU A 92 -16.04 2.78 -3.56
C LEU A 92 -14.82 1.97 -4.01
N GLU A 93 -14.96 0.67 -4.25
CA GLU A 93 -13.90 -0.19 -4.80
C GLU A 93 -13.44 0.28 -6.18
N GLU A 94 -14.38 0.64 -7.06
CA GLU A 94 -14.07 1.18 -8.39
C GLU A 94 -13.33 2.52 -8.32
N LEU A 95 -13.72 3.42 -7.41
CA LEU A 95 -13.06 4.72 -7.21
C LEU A 95 -11.64 4.59 -6.65
N ILE A 96 -11.42 3.67 -5.71
CA ILE A 96 -10.09 3.37 -5.18
C ILE A 96 -9.20 2.86 -6.31
N LYS A 97 -9.73 1.92 -7.11
CA LYS A 97 -9.00 1.35 -8.24
C LYS A 97 -8.63 2.39 -9.29
N SER A 98 -9.55 3.29 -9.65
CA SER A 98 -9.25 4.35 -10.63
C SER A 98 -8.23 5.36 -10.10
N SER A 99 -8.26 5.67 -8.79
CA SER A 99 -7.27 6.58 -8.18
C SER A 99 -5.86 6.00 -8.20
N THR A 100 -5.71 4.68 -8.07
CA THR A 100 -4.42 4.00 -8.16
C THR A 100 -3.93 3.75 -9.58
N GLU A 101 -4.81 3.86 -10.59
CA GLU A 101 -4.44 3.72 -12.00
C GLU A 101 -3.92 5.05 -12.60
N ASP A 102 -4.26 6.20 -11.99
CA ASP A 102 -3.80 7.54 -12.40
C ASP A 102 -2.50 8.00 -11.69
N GLU A 103 -2.00 7.24 -10.70
CA GLU A 103 -0.73 7.50 -9.99
C GLU A 103 0.47 6.71 -10.57
N ASP A 104 0.35 6.15 -11.77
CA ASP A 104 1.41 5.39 -12.46
C ASP A 104 2.54 6.28 -13.05
N ASP A 105 2.74 7.51 -12.56
CA ASP A 105 3.81 8.41 -13.04
C ASP A 105 4.63 9.13 -11.94
N ASP A 106 4.57 8.73 -10.66
CA ASP A 106 5.57 9.19 -9.67
C ASP A 106 5.90 8.11 -8.61
N ASP A 107 6.95 7.35 -8.91
CA ASP A 107 8.02 6.81 -8.05
C ASP A 107 7.74 6.33 -6.61
N ASP A 108 6.63 5.62 -6.36
CA ASP A 108 6.53 4.69 -5.22
C ASP A 108 6.50 3.24 -5.75
N GLN A 109 7.67 2.74 -6.15
CA GLN A 109 7.86 1.30 -6.29
C GLN A 109 7.79 0.64 -4.91
N GLU A 110 6.59 0.32 -4.44
CA GLU A 110 6.41 -0.94 -3.74
C GLU A 110 6.92 -2.02 -4.70
N GLU A 111 8.17 -2.47 -4.48
CA GLU A 111 8.73 -3.64 -5.16
C GLU A 111 7.79 -4.82 -4.87
N LYS A 112 6.81 -5.03 -5.76
CA LYS A 112 6.05 -6.28 -5.82
C LYS A 112 7.10 -7.38 -5.78
N PRO A 113 7.02 -8.34 -4.83
CA PRO A 113 8.06 -9.35 -4.68
C PRO A 113 8.31 -9.99 -6.03
N ALA A 114 9.57 -10.01 -6.45
CA ALA A 114 9.97 -10.41 -7.80
C ALA A 114 9.29 -11.72 -8.19
N SER A 115 8.21 -11.61 -8.97
CA SER A 115 7.40 -12.77 -9.32
C SER A 115 8.02 -13.48 -10.52
N TRP A 116 8.04 -14.80 -10.46
CA TRP A 116 8.53 -15.64 -11.56
C TRP A 116 7.54 -15.61 -12.72
N ASN A 117 8.06 -15.42 -13.93
CA ASN A 117 7.30 -15.51 -15.18
C ASN A 117 8.13 -16.26 -16.24
N LEU A 118 7.49 -16.67 -17.33
CA LEU A 118 8.13 -17.49 -18.38
C LEU A 118 9.39 -16.83 -18.97
N HIS A 119 9.41 -15.50 -19.09
CA HIS A 119 10.55 -14.78 -19.63
C HIS A 119 11.76 -14.85 -18.68
N LYS A 120 11.57 -14.60 -17.38
CA LYS A 120 12.61 -14.71 -16.36
C LYS A 120 13.20 -16.13 -16.29
N PHE A 121 12.38 -17.17 -16.46
CA PHE A 121 12.89 -18.54 -16.55
C PHE A 121 13.76 -18.76 -17.80
N ALA A 122 13.33 -18.26 -18.95
CA ALA A 122 14.09 -18.38 -20.19
C ALA A 122 15.46 -17.69 -20.07
N GLU A 123 15.52 -16.51 -19.45
CA GLU A 123 16.77 -15.80 -19.16
C GLU A 123 17.71 -16.63 -18.27
N VAL A 124 17.20 -17.18 -17.16
CA VAL A 124 18.01 -18.02 -16.25
C VAL A 124 18.56 -19.26 -16.96
N PHE A 125 17.74 -19.95 -17.76
CA PHE A 125 18.18 -21.13 -18.51
C PHE A 125 19.20 -20.78 -19.60
N GLN A 126 19.03 -19.63 -20.26
CA GLN A 126 19.99 -19.14 -21.23
C GLN A 126 21.33 -18.78 -20.58
N ALA A 127 21.30 -18.11 -19.42
CA ALA A 127 22.50 -17.79 -18.65
C ALA A 127 23.23 -19.06 -18.18
N ALA A 128 22.50 -20.07 -17.72
CA ALA A 128 23.09 -21.35 -17.32
C ALA A 128 23.75 -22.09 -18.50
N LYS A 129 23.13 -22.03 -19.69
CA LYS A 129 23.73 -22.58 -20.91
C LYS A 129 25.02 -21.84 -21.27
N HIS A 130 24.99 -20.51 -21.26
CA HIS A 130 26.17 -19.70 -21.56
C HIS A 130 27.31 -19.96 -20.57
N LEU A 131 27.00 -20.09 -19.28
CA LEU A 131 27.97 -20.46 -18.26
C LEU A 131 28.62 -21.83 -18.54
N ASN A 132 27.82 -22.82 -18.96
CA ASN A 132 28.35 -24.13 -19.34
C ASN A 132 29.32 -24.04 -20.53
N ASP A 133 28.98 -23.23 -21.54
CA ASP A 133 29.81 -23.03 -22.72
C ASP A 133 31.16 -22.38 -22.31
N LEU A 134 31.12 -21.32 -21.49
CA LEU A 134 32.32 -20.65 -20.98
C LEU A 134 33.21 -21.57 -20.12
N ILE A 135 32.62 -22.38 -19.24
CA ILE A 135 33.39 -23.35 -18.43
C ILE A 135 34.07 -24.39 -19.32
N SER A 136 33.38 -24.84 -20.37
CA SER A 136 33.92 -25.82 -21.32
C SER A 136 35.07 -25.24 -22.16
N GLU A 137 35.01 -23.94 -22.47
CA GLU A 137 36.02 -23.25 -23.27
C GLU A 137 37.26 -22.84 -22.45
N TYR A 138 37.06 -22.34 -21.23
CA TYR A 138 38.13 -21.70 -20.45
C TYR A 138 38.80 -22.61 -19.40
N ASP A 139 38.15 -23.68 -18.94
CA ASP A 139 38.75 -24.55 -17.92
C ASP A 139 39.74 -25.55 -18.57
N PRO A 140 41.05 -25.46 -18.26
CA PRO A 140 42.04 -26.38 -18.81
C PRO A 140 41.90 -27.83 -18.28
N SER A 141 41.11 -28.06 -17.24
CA SER A 141 40.84 -29.40 -16.69
C SER A 141 39.52 -29.95 -17.21
N VAL A 142 39.59 -30.88 -18.16
CA VAL A 142 38.42 -31.56 -18.74
C VAL A 142 37.58 -32.30 -17.69
N GLU A 143 38.22 -32.96 -16.72
CA GLU A 143 37.52 -33.68 -15.66
C GLU A 143 36.70 -32.73 -14.78
N ARG A 144 37.29 -31.60 -14.38
CA ARG A 144 36.61 -30.60 -13.55
C ARG A 144 35.51 -29.88 -14.33
N SER A 145 35.79 -29.46 -15.57
CA SER A 145 34.83 -28.75 -16.41
C SER A 145 33.59 -29.62 -16.68
N LEU A 146 33.78 -30.91 -16.99
CA LEU A 146 32.69 -31.87 -17.15
C LEU A 146 31.91 -32.11 -15.86
N LYS A 147 32.59 -32.18 -14.71
CA LYS A 147 31.92 -32.36 -13.41
C LYS A 147 31.00 -31.19 -13.10
N ILE A 148 31.46 -29.96 -13.31
CA ILE A 148 30.68 -28.75 -13.04
C ILE A 148 29.52 -28.60 -14.03
N THR A 149 29.80 -28.69 -15.34
CA THR A 149 28.77 -28.52 -16.38
C THR A 149 27.62 -29.52 -16.28
N ARG A 150 27.91 -30.76 -15.84
CA ARG A 150 26.88 -31.79 -15.60
C ARG A 150 26.02 -31.53 -14.37
N SER A 151 26.57 -30.87 -13.35
CA SER A 151 25.85 -30.58 -12.11
C SER A 151 24.87 -29.40 -12.23
N ILE A 152 25.14 -28.46 -13.13
CA ILE A 152 24.34 -27.23 -13.29
C ILE A 152 22.87 -27.53 -13.64
N PRO A 153 22.54 -28.41 -14.61
CA PRO A 153 21.16 -28.78 -14.90
C PRO A 153 20.45 -29.44 -13.70
N ASP A 154 21.13 -30.31 -12.96
CA ASP A 154 20.56 -30.98 -11.78
C ASP A 154 20.22 -29.99 -10.67
N ASN A 155 21.07 -28.99 -10.46
CA ASN A 155 20.83 -27.92 -9.48
C ASN A 155 19.70 -26.96 -9.90
N LEU A 156 19.32 -26.93 -11.17
CA LEU A 156 18.22 -26.11 -11.70
C LEU A 156 16.88 -26.86 -11.80
N ARG A 157 16.81 -28.12 -11.35
CA ARG A 157 15.61 -28.97 -11.46
C ARG A 157 14.35 -28.33 -10.88
N TRP A 158 14.46 -27.68 -9.72
CA TRP A 158 13.32 -27.01 -9.07
C TRP A 158 12.75 -25.88 -9.94
N TYR A 159 13.61 -25.12 -10.63
CA TYR A 159 13.16 -24.08 -11.56
C TYR A 159 12.53 -24.67 -12.83
N GLN A 160 12.98 -25.84 -13.28
CA GLN A 160 12.32 -26.55 -14.40
C GLN A 160 10.90 -26.98 -14.02
N GLU A 161 10.71 -27.51 -12.80
CA GLU A 161 9.38 -27.89 -12.30
C GLU A 161 8.44 -26.69 -12.19
N MET A 162 8.92 -25.56 -11.66
CA MET A 162 8.15 -24.31 -11.60
C MET A 162 7.79 -23.76 -12.98
N PHE A 163 8.73 -23.83 -13.93
CA PHE A 163 8.50 -23.40 -15.31
C PHE A 163 7.42 -24.25 -16.00
N GLU A 164 7.43 -25.57 -15.81
CA GLU A 164 6.42 -26.47 -16.39
C GLU A 164 5.05 -26.31 -15.72
N GLN A 165 4.99 -25.96 -14.43
CA GLN A 165 3.73 -25.62 -13.76
C GLN A 165 3.10 -24.35 -14.35
N LEU A 166 3.91 -23.35 -14.68
CA LEU A 166 3.45 -22.08 -15.28
C LEU A 166 3.02 -22.17 -16.74
N LYS A 167 3.39 -23.25 -17.45
CA LYS A 167 2.93 -23.52 -18.82
C LYS A 167 1.55 -24.16 -18.89
N ARG A 168 1.08 -24.77 -17.80
CA ARG A 168 -0.22 -25.46 -17.73
C ARG A 168 -1.36 -24.47 -17.54
#